data_AF-A0A920Q5G0-F1
#
_entry.id   AF-A0A920Q5G0-F1
#
_cell.length_a   1.000
_cell.length_b   1.000
_cell.length_c   1.000
_cell.angle_alpha   90.00
_cell.angle_beta   90.00
_cell.angle_gamma   90.00
#
_symmetry.space_group_name_H-M   'P 1'
#
loop_
_entity.id
_entity.type
_entity.pdbx_description
1 polymer ?
#
loop_
_entity_poly.entity_id
_entity_poly.type
_entity_poly.pdbx_seq_one_letter_code
_entity_poly.pdbx_strand_id
1 'polypeptide(L)'
;MIFSPGKGMDYYAIGLQITGIASLVSAMNLIVTVLNMRAPGMTLFKMPVFTWMILVVQFLLLFAVPVITVALFLLLFDRNFGPTSLTRRWVPTRCSGNTCSGSSAIPRCTS
;
A
#
# COMPACT_ATOMS: atom_id res chain seq x y z
N MET A 1 19.75 -7.92 4.79
CA MET A 1 19.13 -9.02 4.01
C MET A 1 19.46 -8.78 2.55
N ILE A 2 19.86 -9.85 1.87
CA ILE A 2 20.55 -9.90 0.59
C ILE A 2 19.92 -8.96 -0.47
N PHE A 3 20.70 -7.99 -0.98
CA PHE A 3 20.38 -7.26 -2.22
C PHE A 3 20.69 -8.20 -3.39
N SER A 4 19.80 -9.16 -3.64
CA SER A 4 19.82 -9.88 -4.90
C SER A 4 19.14 -8.98 -5.94
N PRO A 5 19.83 -8.59 -7.04
CA PRO A 5 19.21 -7.94 -8.20
C PRO A 5 18.30 -8.93 -8.97
N GLY A 6 17.69 -9.88 -8.27
CA GLY A 6 16.76 -10.85 -8.81
C GLY A 6 15.36 -10.24 -8.90
N LYS A 7 14.65 -10.61 -9.96
CA LYS A 7 13.22 -10.31 -10.17
C LYS A 7 12.29 -10.83 -9.05
N GLY A 8 12.82 -11.57 -8.06
CA GLY A 8 12.07 -12.16 -6.95
C GLY A 8 11.29 -11.14 -6.10
N MET A 9 11.88 -9.98 -5.81
CA MET A 9 11.17 -8.92 -5.05
C MET A 9 10.03 -8.29 -5.86
N ASP A 10 10.16 -8.23 -7.18
CA ASP A 10 9.12 -7.68 -8.06
C ASP A 10 7.94 -8.68 -8.18
N TYR A 11 8.22 -10.00 -8.25
CA TYR A 11 7.18 -11.03 -8.17
C TYR A 11 6.45 -11.05 -6.82
N TYR A 12 7.17 -10.85 -5.72
CA TYR A 12 6.56 -10.74 -4.39
C TYR A 12 5.61 -9.53 -4.29
N ALA A 13 6.04 -8.36 -4.78
CA ALA A 13 5.22 -7.16 -4.79
C ALA A 13 3.95 -7.34 -5.64
N ILE A 14 4.06 -7.91 -6.84
CA ILE A 14 2.90 -8.21 -7.70
C ILE A 14 1.98 -9.25 -7.06
N GLY A 15 2.54 -10.30 -6.44
CA GLY A 15 1.77 -11.32 -5.73
C GLY A 15 0.95 -10.74 -4.57
N LEU A 16 1.57 -9.91 -3.73
CA LEU A 16 0.87 -9.20 -2.67
C LEU A 16 -0.24 -8.30 -3.21
N GLN A 17 -0.04 -7.70 -4.38
CA GLN A 17 -1.04 -6.82 -4.97
C GLN A 17 -2.29 -7.60 -5.41
N ILE A 18 -2.10 -8.79 -6.00
CA ILE A 18 -3.17 -9.70 -6.38
C ILE A 18 -3.91 -10.20 -5.14
N THR A 19 -3.19 -10.61 -4.10
CA THR A 19 -3.79 -11.01 -2.82
C THR A 19 -4.58 -9.85 -2.18
N GLY A 20 -4.08 -8.61 -2.27
CA GLY A 20 -4.79 -7.43 -1.80
C GLY A 20 -6.12 -7.21 -2.50
N ILE A 21 -6.17 -7.37 -3.83
CA ILE A 21 -7.42 -7.27 -4.61
C ILE A 21 -8.38 -8.42 -4.23
N ALA A 22 -7.88 -9.65 -4.08
CA ALA A 22 -8.70 -10.79 -3.67
C ALA A 22 -9.36 -10.58 -2.30
N SER A 23 -8.61 -10.04 -1.33
CA SER A 23 -9.16 -9.69 -0.01
C SER A 23 -10.20 -8.58 -0.08
N LEU A 24 -10.04 -7.60 -0.97
CA LEU A 24 -11.03 -6.53 -1.16
C LEU A 24 -12.36 -7.06 -1.71
N VAL A 25 -12.30 -7.93 -2.72
CA VAL A 25 -13.49 -8.59 -3.30
C VAL A 25 -14.19 -9.45 -2.24
N SER A 26 -13.42 -10.19 -1.43
CA SER A 26 -13.95 -10.98 -0.33
C SER A 26 -14.63 -10.11 0.74
N ALA A 27 -14.01 -8.99 1.12
CA ALA A 27 -14.57 -8.06 2.10
C ALA A 27 -15.90 -7.45 1.63
N MET A 28 -15.96 -6.99 0.38
CA MET A 28 -17.19 -6.46 -0.21
C MET A 28 -18.31 -7.50 -0.25
N ASN A 29 -17.99 -8.74 -0.63
CA ASN A 29 -18.97 -9.82 -0.68
C ASN A 29 -19.58 -10.11 0.70
N LEU A 30 -18.75 -10.18 1.75
CA LEU A 30 -19.21 -10.39 3.12
C LEU A 30 -20.06 -9.22 3.63
N ILE A 31 -19.70 -7.97 3.30
CA ILE A 31 -20.49 -6.78 3.67
C ILE A 31 -21.86 -6.82 2.98
N VAL A 32 -21.90 -7.02 1.67
CA VAL A 32 -23.13 -7.06 0.88
C VAL A 32 -24.03 -8.20 1.34
N THR A 33 -23.45 -9.36 1.68
CA THR A 33 -24.21 -10.51 2.19
C THR A 33 -24.94 -10.17 3.49
N VAL A 34 -24.26 -9.50 4.43
CA VAL A 34 -24.88 -9.12 5.72
C VAL A 34 -25.92 -8.02 5.56
N LEU A 35 -25.75 -7.10 4.61
CA LEU A 35 -26.67 -5.98 4.39
C LEU A 35 -27.89 -6.36 3.53
N ASN A 36 -27.69 -7.06 2.42
CA ASN A 36 -28.74 -7.31 1.41
C ASN A 36 -29.43 -8.67 1.55
N MET A 37 -28.77 -9.71 2.07
CA MET A 37 -29.43 -11.01 2.33
C MET A 37 -29.95 -11.14 3.76
N ARG A 38 -30.23 -9.98 4.37
CA ARG A 38 -30.80 -9.91 5.70
C ARG A 38 -32.29 -10.24 5.63
N ALA A 39 -32.75 -11.23 6.40
CA ALA A 39 -34.16 -11.59 6.48
C ALA A 39 -35.02 -10.33 6.73
N PRO A 40 -36.05 -10.08 5.90
CA PRO A 40 -36.88 -8.88 5.99
C PRO A 40 -37.58 -8.86 7.36
N GLY A 41 -37.39 -7.78 8.12
CA GLY A 41 -38.13 -7.54 9.37
C GLY A 41 -37.34 -7.61 10.69
N MET A 42 -36.02 -7.85 10.69
CA MET A 42 -35.21 -7.75 11.92
C MET A 42 -34.45 -6.41 12.00
N THR A 43 -34.35 -5.80 13.19
CA THR A 43 -33.60 -4.55 13.45
C THR A 43 -32.12 -4.82 13.70
N LEU A 44 -31.23 -3.91 13.30
CA LEU A 44 -29.76 -4.11 13.25
C LEU A 44 -29.14 -4.51 14.61
N PHE A 45 -29.81 -4.17 15.71
CA PHE A 45 -29.41 -4.43 17.09
C PHE A 45 -29.82 -5.81 17.64
N LYS A 46 -30.63 -6.61 16.92
CA LYS A 46 -31.00 -7.98 17.33
C LYS A 46 -30.17 -9.05 16.61
N MET A 47 -29.14 -8.66 15.85
CA MET A 47 -28.24 -9.61 15.20
C MET A 47 -27.20 -10.15 16.19
N PRO A 48 -26.78 -11.42 16.05
CA PRO A 48 -25.75 -12.00 16.92
C PRO A 48 -24.45 -11.19 16.86
N VAL A 49 -23.79 -11.02 18.01
CA VAL A 49 -22.58 -10.20 18.18
C VAL A 49 -21.47 -10.63 17.20
N PHE A 50 -21.40 -11.90 16.86
CA PHE A 50 -20.48 -12.43 15.85
C PHE A 50 -20.58 -11.72 14.49
N THR A 51 -21.80 -11.56 13.97
CA THR A 51 -22.01 -10.88 12.68
C THR A 51 -21.68 -9.39 12.76
N TRP A 52 -21.96 -8.76 13.90
CA TRP A 52 -21.63 -7.35 14.12
C TRP A 52 -20.13 -7.11 14.15
N MET A 53 -19.36 -7.99 14.81
CA MET A 53 -17.91 -7.91 14.84
C MET A 53 -17.29 -8.13 13.45
N ILE A 54 -17.82 -9.07 12.66
CA ILE A 54 -17.35 -9.29 11.28
C ILE A 54 -17.62 -8.08 10.40
N LEU A 55 -18.78 -7.42 10.52
CA LEU A 55 -19.06 -6.18 9.77
C LEU A 55 -17.97 -5.13 10.03
N VAL A 56 -17.63 -4.90 11.30
CA VAL A 56 -16.58 -3.94 11.68
C VAL A 56 -15.22 -4.33 11.10
N VAL A 57 -14.85 -5.62 11.17
CA VAL A 57 -13.59 -6.12 10.61
C VAL A 57 -13.52 -5.93 9.10
N GLN A 58 -14.59 -6.22 8.35
CA GLN A 58 -14.60 -6.05 6.89
C GLN A 58 -14.52 -4.58 6.48
N PHE A 59 -15.18 -3.67 7.21
CA PHE A 59 -15.03 -2.23 6.99
C PHE A 59 -13.59 -1.76 7.24
N LEU A 60 -12.96 -2.23 8.32
CA LEU A 60 -11.57 -1.90 8.63
C LEU A 60 -10.61 -2.43 7.56
N LEU A 61 -10.82 -3.67 7.08
CA LEU A 61 -10.03 -4.24 5.97
C LEU A 61 -10.15 -3.39 4.69
N LEU A 62 -11.37 -2.94 4.36
CA LEU A 62 -11.62 -2.14 3.16
C LEU A 62 -10.83 -0.83 3.17
N PHE A 63 -10.63 -0.21 4.33
CA PHE A 63 -9.78 0.98 4.47
C PHE A 63 -8.28 0.67 4.63
N ALA A 64 -7.90 -0.46 5.25
CA ALA A 64 -6.51 -0.81 5.52
C ALA A 64 -5.76 -1.38 4.30
N VAL A 65 -6.40 -2.20 3.48
CA VAL A 65 -5.79 -2.78 2.27
C VAL A 65 -5.34 -1.74 1.23
N PRO A 66 -6.12 -0.68 0.91
CA PRO A 66 -5.70 0.31 -0.08
C PRO A 66 -4.50 1.15 0.39
N VAL A 67 -4.38 1.47 1.68
CA VAL A 67 -3.20 2.24 2.17
C VAL A 67 -1.90 1.43 2.02
N ILE A 68 -1.94 0.13 2.33
CA ILE A 68 -0.79 -0.77 2.16
C ILE A 68 -0.45 -0.93 0.67
N THR A 69 -1.47 -1.13 -0.17
CA THR A 69 -1.33 -1.23 -1.63
C THR A 69 -0.64 0.00 -2.22
N VAL A 70 -1.06 1.20 -1.84
CA VAL A 70 -0.45 2.44 -2.35
C VAL A 70 1.00 2.54 -1.91
N ALA A 71 1.32 2.25 -0.64
CA ALA A 71 2.70 2.27 -0.16
C ALA A 71 3.61 1.31 -0.92
N LEU A 72 3.14 0.08 -1.18
CA LEU A 72 3.89 -0.91 -1.96
C LEU A 72 4.04 -0.51 -3.43
N PHE A 73 2.99 0.04 -4.03
CA PHE A 73 3.02 0.50 -5.42
C PHE A 73 4.01 1.64 -5.61
N LEU A 74 4.05 2.61 -4.69
CA LEU A 74 5.01 3.72 -4.73
C LEU A 74 6.46 3.22 -4.57
N LEU A 75 6.69 2.23 -3.71
CA LEU A 75 8.01 1.62 -3.54
C LEU A 75 8.46 0.86 -4.80
N LEU A 76 7.55 0.09 -5.42
CA LEU A 76 7.84 -0.62 -6.67
C LEU A 76 8.06 0.36 -7.84
N PHE A 77 7.32 1.46 -7.87
CA PHE A 77 7.48 2.52 -8.86
C PHE A 77 8.85 3.20 -8.75
N ASP A 78 9.30 3.54 -7.54
CA ASP A 78 10.64 4.11 -7.29
C ASP A 78 11.78 3.14 -7.72
N ARG A 79 11.53 1.82 -7.60
CA ARG A 79 12.48 0.77 -8.03
C ARG A 79 12.53 0.57 -9.55
N ASN A 80 11.39 0.66 -10.25
CA ASN A 80 11.31 0.41 -11.70
C ASN A 80 11.54 1.66 -12.58
N PHE A 81 11.18 2.85 -12.09
CA PHE A 81 11.30 4.12 -12.84
C PHE A 81 12.46 5.03 -12.33
N GLY A 82 13.31 4.50 -11.45
CA GLY A 82 14.50 5.17 -10.91
C GLY A 82 14.24 5.93 -9.60
N PRO A 83 15.21 5.93 -8.66
CA PRO A 83 15.07 6.48 -7.30
C PRO A 83 15.08 8.02 -7.26
N THR A 84 14.08 8.65 -7.84
CA THR A 84 14.10 10.09 -8.16
C THR A 84 12.76 10.82 -8.25
N SER A 85 11.59 10.17 -8.21
CA SER A 85 10.32 10.90 -8.42
C SER A 85 9.66 11.45 -7.15
N LEU A 86 9.71 10.71 -6.03
CA LEU A 86 8.96 11.06 -4.81
C LEU A 86 9.86 11.35 -3.59
N THR A 87 10.99 10.64 -3.45
CA THR A 87 11.84 10.74 -2.25
C THR A 87 12.90 11.84 -2.34
N ARG A 88 13.42 12.14 -3.54
CA ARG A 88 14.56 13.08 -3.71
C ARG A 88 14.17 14.56 -3.68
N ARG A 89 12.87 14.90 -3.72
CA ARG A 89 12.37 16.29 -3.66
C ARG A 89 12.21 16.85 -2.23
N TRP A 90 12.30 15.98 -1.21
CA TRP A 90 12.14 16.35 0.20
C TRP A 90 13.37 16.05 1.07
N VAL A 91 14.42 15.45 0.50
CA VAL A 91 15.70 15.30 1.19
C VAL A 91 16.50 16.58 0.98
N PRO A 92 16.73 17.41 2.01
CA PRO A 92 17.68 18.49 1.91
C PRO A 92 19.05 17.88 1.57
N THR A 93 19.73 18.42 0.56
CA THR A 93 21.11 18.06 0.23
C THR A 93 21.95 18.19 1.49
N ARG A 94 22.33 17.06 2.08
CA ARG A 94 23.21 17.05 3.24
C ARG A 94 24.63 17.27 2.71
N CYS A 95 25.04 18.53 2.63
CA CYS A 95 26.43 18.89 2.36
C CYS A 95 27.26 18.50 3.59
N SER A 96 28.04 17.44 3.49
CA SER A 96 29.04 17.07 4.49
C SER A 96 30.42 17.30 3.88
N GLY A 97 30.94 18.52 4.05
CA GLY A 97 32.22 18.95 3.47
C GLY A 97 32.14 19.21 1.96
N ASN A 98 33.24 18.92 1.26
CA ASN A 98 33.51 19.17 -0.15
C ASN A 98 33.01 18.06 -1.10
N THR A 99 32.27 17.06 -0.59
CA THR A 99 31.71 15.97 -1.38
C THR A 99 30.18 16.01 -1.36
N CYS A 100 29.60 16.51 -2.46
CA CYS A 100 28.16 16.42 -2.72
C CYS A 100 27.86 15.05 -3.35
N SER A 101 27.51 14.05 -2.54
CA SER A 101 27.05 12.76 -3.07
C SER A 101 25.56 12.83 -3.39
N GLY A 102 25.24 13.23 -4.62
CA GLY A 102 23.88 13.28 -5.15
C GLY A 102 23.88 13.36 -6.68
N SER A 103 23.15 12.44 -7.33
CA SER A 103 23.03 12.40 -8.79
C SER A 103 22.11 13.53 -9.26
N SER A 104 22.69 14.65 -9.69
CA SER A 104 22.10 15.57 -10.66
C SER A 104 23.22 16.19 -11.45
N ALA A 105 23.08 16.13 -12.77
CA ALA A 105 23.97 16.76 -13.72
C ALA A 105 24.17 18.24 -13.33
N ILE A 106 25.44 18.66 -13.26
CA ILE A 106 25.91 20.04 -13.01
C ILE A 106 25.99 20.45 -11.52
N PRO A 107 27.08 20.11 -10.81
CA PRO A 107 27.63 20.99 -9.80
C PRO A 107 28.36 22.14 -10.51
N ARG A 108 27.69 23.27 -10.72
CA ARG A 108 28.37 24.54 -11.01
C ARG A 108 28.98 25.01 -9.69
N CYS A 109 30.12 24.43 -9.32
CA CYS A 109 31.00 25.00 -8.30
C CYS A 109 32.07 25.80 -9.04
N THR A 110 31.85 27.11 -9.05
CA THR A 110 32.89 28.10 -9.32
C THR A 110 34.00 27.95 -8.28
N SER A 111 35.24 27.83 -8.76
CA SER A 111 36.46 28.32 -8.12
C SER A 111 37.37 28.77 -9.25
#